data_AF-A0A7Z0QPD6-F1
#
_entry.id   AF-A0A7Z0QPD6-F1
#
_cell.length_a   1.000
_cell.length_b   1.000
_cell.length_c   1.000
_cell.angle_alpha   90.00
_cell.angle_beta   90.00
_cell.angle_gamma   90.00
#
_symmetry.space_group_name_H-M   'P 1'
#
loop_
_entity.id
_entity.type
_entity.pdbx_description
1 polymer ?
#
loop_
_entity_poly.entity_id
_entity_poly.type
_entity_poly.pdbx_seq_one_letter_code
_entity_poly.pdbx_strand_id
1 'polypeptide(L)'
;MHRVLGRVRRERGFTLLEAIVAMVVMATSLLALYSWLSTSTLALNRAQAQSRSLEDARSARALLEDVNPMATPRGTRDAAPLSVRWQAEALTERRPGLSSVGFPTQFDFVLYEMQVEVRRDDRTVREFSFRKAGWEIARPINMDEE
;
A
#
# COMPACT_ATOMS: atom_id res chain seq x y z
N MET A 1 56.84 -31.28 56.45
CA MET A 1 57.07 -31.08 55.00
C MET A 1 55.95 -31.78 54.22
N HIS A 2 54.88 -31.07 53.86
CA HIS A 2 53.79 -31.59 53.02
C HIS A 2 53.96 -31.06 51.60
N ARG A 3 54.30 -31.94 50.65
CA ARG A 3 54.38 -31.59 49.23
C ARG A 3 52.99 -31.78 48.61
N VAL A 4 52.34 -30.68 48.26
CA VAL A 4 51.11 -30.68 47.46
C VAL A 4 51.49 -31.01 46.02
N LEU A 5 51.12 -32.20 45.55
CA LEU A 5 51.25 -32.58 44.14
C LEU A 5 50.14 -31.89 43.34
N GLY A 6 50.49 -30.83 42.63
CA GLY A 6 49.63 -30.24 41.61
C GLY A 6 49.39 -31.26 40.49
N ARG A 7 48.12 -31.64 40.30
CA ARG A 7 47.70 -32.42 39.12
C ARG A 7 47.89 -31.56 37.88
N VAL A 8 48.86 -31.93 37.04
CA VAL A 8 48.96 -31.40 35.67
C VAL A 8 47.78 -31.97 34.88
N ARG A 9 46.85 -31.09 34.50
CA ARG A 9 45.72 -31.43 33.65
C ARG A 9 46.26 -31.72 32.25
N ARG A 10 46.16 -32.96 31.77
CA ARG A 10 46.47 -33.30 30.37
C ARG A 10 45.43 -32.63 29.48
N GLU A 11 45.85 -31.60 28.75
CA GLU A 11 45.09 -31.08 27.63
C GLU A 11 45.07 -32.16 26.55
N ARG A 12 43.88 -32.71 26.28
CA ARG A 12 43.69 -33.64 25.15
C ARG A 12 43.74 -32.79 23.89
N GLY A 13 44.75 -33.03 23.05
CA GLY A 13 44.94 -32.31 21.79
C GLY A 13 43.72 -32.47 20.88
N PHE A 14 43.37 -31.37 20.20
CA PHE A 14 42.31 -31.29 19.20
C PHE A 14 42.56 -32.34 18.12
N THR A 15 41.69 -33.33 18.00
CA THR A 15 41.91 -34.41 17.01
C THR A 15 41.54 -33.93 15.61
N LEU A 16 42.16 -34.51 14.58
CA LEU A 16 41.85 -34.18 13.18
C LEU A 16 40.36 -34.39 12.86
N LEU A 17 39.74 -35.41 13.47
CA LEU A 17 38.30 -35.67 13.35
C LEU A 17 37.47 -34.53 13.94
N GLU A 18 37.86 -34.03 15.11
CA GLU A 18 37.18 -32.95 15.82
C GLU A 18 37.25 -31.62 15.06
N ALA A 19 38.38 -31.33 14.41
CA ALA A 19 38.52 -30.18 13.51
C ALA A 19 37.56 -30.27 12.31
N ILE A 20 37.44 -31.46 11.69
CA ILE A 20 36.51 -31.67 10.57
C ILE A 20 35.07 -31.52 11.04
N VAL A 21 34.71 -32.12 12.18
CA VAL A 21 33.37 -31.97 12.77
C VAL A 21 33.05 -30.49 13.06
N ALA A 22 33.98 -29.75 13.67
CA ALA A 22 33.80 -28.33 13.93
C ALA A 22 33.61 -27.51 12.64
N MET A 23 34.38 -27.80 11.59
CA MET A 23 34.21 -27.16 10.28
C MET A 23 32.84 -27.47 9.66
N VAL A 24 32.37 -28.72 9.76
CA VAL A 24 31.04 -29.10 9.25
C VAL A 24 29.94 -28.38 10.02
N VAL A 25 30.01 -28.35 11.35
CA VAL A 25 29.04 -27.63 12.20
C VAL A 25 29.05 -26.13 11.91
N MET A 26 30.23 -25.55 11.72
CA MET A 26 30.37 -24.14 11.36
C MET A 26 29.78 -23.87 9.98
N ALA A 27 30.08 -24.71 8.99
CA ALA A 27 29.55 -24.59 7.63
C ALA A 27 28.03 -24.70 7.61
N THR A 28 27.43 -25.69 8.27
CA THR A 28 25.97 -25.82 8.34
C THR A 28 25.32 -24.64 9.04
N SER A 29 25.94 -24.12 10.12
CA SER A 29 25.46 -22.92 10.80
C SER A 29 25.51 -21.68 9.91
N LEU A 30 26.60 -21.49 9.15
CA LEU A 30 26.73 -20.39 8.20
C LEU A 30 25.70 -20.47 7.07
N LEU A 31 25.43 -21.68 6.54
CA LEU A 31 24.39 -21.89 5.54
C LEU A 31 23.00 -21.55 6.09
N ALA A 32 22.69 -21.95 7.33
CA ALA A 32 21.42 -21.63 7.98
C ALA A 32 21.26 -20.12 8.23
N LEU A 33 22.32 -19.44 8.70
CA LEU A 33 22.32 -17.99 8.87
C LEU A 33 22.13 -17.25 7.54
N TYR A 34 22.80 -17.72 6.49
CA TYR A 34 22.70 -17.13 5.16
C TYR A 34 21.28 -17.29 4.58
N SER A 35 20.68 -18.47 4.71
CA SER A 35 19.31 -18.71 4.22
C SER A 35 18.27 -17.87 4.97
N TRP A 36 18.45 -17.70 6.29
CA TRP A 36 17.62 -16.82 7.11
C TRP A 36 17.75 -15.34 6.71
N LEU A 37 18.98 -14.87 6.49
CA LEU A 37 19.23 -13.50 6.02
C LEU A 37 18.59 -13.26 4.64
N SER A 38 18.81 -14.18 3.70
CA SER A 38 18.22 -14.12 2.36
C SER A 38 16.68 -14.03 2.43
N THR A 39 16.04 -14.90 3.22
CA THR A 39 14.59 -14.88 3.40
C THR A 39 14.10 -13.57 4.02
N SER A 40 14.83 -13.03 5.00
CA SER A 40 14.49 -11.76 5.65
C SER A 40 14.58 -10.58 4.68
N THR A 41 15.62 -10.54 3.84
CA THR A 41 15.76 -9.47 2.82
C THR A 41 14.66 -9.53 1.77
N LEU A 42 14.27 -10.73 1.32
CA LEU A 42 13.14 -10.90 0.39
C LEU A 42 11.82 -10.43 1.02
N ALA A 43 11.58 -10.76 2.28
CA ALA A 43 10.39 -10.33 3.01
C ALA A 43 10.34 -8.80 3.14
N LEU A 44 11.47 -8.16 3.49
CA LEU A 44 11.59 -6.71 3.60
C LEU A 44 11.31 -6.01 2.26
N ASN A 45 11.89 -6.50 1.17
CA ASN A 45 11.66 -5.93 -0.16
C ASN A 45 10.19 -5.99 -0.58
N ARG A 46 9.51 -7.12 -0.30
CA ARG A 46 8.07 -7.25 -0.57
C ARG A 46 7.24 -6.29 0.27
N ALA A 47 7.55 -6.17 1.57
CA ALA A 47 6.85 -5.25 2.47
C ALA A 47 7.03 -3.78 2.01
N GLN A 48 8.23 -3.39 1.59
CA GLN A 48 8.50 -2.06 1.05
C GLN A 48 7.71 -1.79 -0.24
N ALA A 49 7.67 -2.75 -1.18
CA ALA A 49 6.90 -2.62 -2.41
C ALA A 49 5.39 -2.46 -2.12
N GLN A 50 4.85 -3.23 -1.17
CA GLN A 50 3.46 -3.12 -0.76
C GLN A 50 3.16 -1.76 -0.10
N SER A 51 4.06 -1.25 0.75
CA SER A 51 3.89 0.04 1.42
C SER A 51 3.85 1.19 0.40
N ARG A 52 4.79 1.21 -0.57
CA ARG A 52 4.79 2.18 -1.67
C ARG A 52 3.51 2.11 -2.50
N SER A 53 3.03 0.92 -2.82
CA SER A 53 1.77 0.75 -3.56
C SER A 53 0.55 1.30 -2.81
N LEU A 54 0.54 1.22 -1.48
CA LEU A 54 -0.54 1.79 -0.65
C LEU A 54 -0.44 3.33 -0.59
N GLU A 55 0.77 3.87 -0.53
CA GLU A 55 1.01 5.31 -0.57
C GLU A 55 0.59 5.93 -1.92
N ASP A 56 0.93 5.26 -3.03
CA ASP A 56 0.49 5.66 -4.37
C ASP A 56 -1.04 5.66 -4.49
N ALA A 57 -1.72 4.65 -3.95
CA ALA A 57 -3.18 4.59 -3.96
C ALA A 57 -3.82 5.71 -3.11
N ARG A 58 -3.25 6.03 -1.94
CA ARG A 58 -3.72 7.13 -1.09
C ARG A 58 -3.55 8.47 -1.79
N SER A 59 -2.38 8.70 -2.40
CA SER A 59 -2.09 9.92 -3.15
C SER A 59 -3.03 10.07 -4.35
N ALA A 60 -3.24 9.00 -5.12
CA ALA A 60 -4.18 9.00 -6.23
C ALA A 60 -5.62 9.27 -5.79
N ARG A 61 -6.05 8.73 -4.64
CA ARG A 61 -7.38 9.02 -4.09
C ARG A 61 -7.53 10.48 -3.68
N ALA A 62 -6.51 11.07 -3.05
CA ALA A 62 -6.51 12.49 -2.70
C ALA A 62 -6.59 13.37 -3.96
N LEU A 63 -5.90 12.99 -5.03
CA LEU A 63 -6.00 13.65 -6.33
C LEU A 63 -7.38 13.54 -6.99
N LEU A 64 -8.26 12.66 -6.52
CA LEU A 64 -9.63 12.52 -7.04
C LEU A 64 -10.67 13.02 -6.05
N GLU A 65 -10.28 13.66 -4.95
CA GLU A 65 -11.19 14.09 -3.88
C GLU A 65 -12.10 15.25 -4.29
N ASP A 66 -11.62 16.14 -5.16
CA ASP A 66 -12.34 17.29 -5.73
C ASP A 66 -13.09 16.94 -7.04
N VAL A 67 -12.76 15.82 -7.68
CA VAL A 67 -13.39 15.41 -8.95
C VAL A 67 -14.85 15.04 -8.72
N ASN A 68 -15.77 15.79 -9.34
CA ASN A 68 -17.18 15.43 -9.34
C ASN A 68 -17.46 14.44 -10.49
N PRO A 69 -17.76 13.16 -10.21
CA PRO A 69 -17.95 12.15 -11.26
C PRO A 69 -19.19 12.37 -12.13
N MET A 70 -20.14 13.18 -11.66
CA MET A 70 -21.33 13.56 -12.42
C MET A 70 -21.01 14.59 -13.50
N ALA A 71 -20.07 15.50 -13.23
CA ALA A 71 -19.60 16.50 -14.19
C ALA A 71 -18.45 15.99 -15.06
N THR A 72 -17.53 15.18 -14.49
CA THR A 72 -16.34 14.68 -15.16
C THR A 72 -16.21 13.16 -14.95
N PRO A 73 -17.00 12.36 -15.70
CA PRO A 73 -17.06 10.92 -15.51
C PRO A 73 -15.79 10.20 -15.98
N ARG A 74 -14.99 10.80 -16.85
CA ARG A 74 -13.70 10.25 -17.30
C ARG A 74 -12.68 11.37 -17.36
N GLY A 75 -11.43 11.04 -17.10
CA GLY A 75 -10.36 12.01 -17.20
C GLY A 75 -9.00 11.44 -16.86
N THR A 76 -8.01 12.32 -16.93
CA THR A 76 -6.64 12.05 -16.51
C THR A 76 -6.14 13.27 -15.76
N ARG A 77 -5.36 13.05 -14.71
CA ARG A 77 -4.75 14.10 -13.91
C ARG A 77 -3.31 13.73 -13.62
N ASP A 78 -2.42 14.61 -14.03
CA ASP A 78 -0.99 14.44 -13.83
C ASP A 78 -0.56 15.19 -12.58
N ALA A 79 0.14 14.49 -11.70
CA ALA A 79 0.74 15.02 -10.49
C ALA A 79 2.04 14.25 -10.25
N ALA A 80 3.12 14.72 -10.90
CA ALA A 80 4.41 14.05 -10.90
C ALA A 80 4.82 13.64 -9.48
N PRO A 81 5.24 12.38 -9.26
CA PRO A 81 5.61 11.38 -10.27
C PRO A 81 4.45 10.49 -10.77
N LEU A 82 3.20 10.78 -10.39
CA LEU A 82 2.02 9.97 -10.73
C LEU A 82 1.20 10.60 -11.85
N SER A 83 0.60 9.76 -12.69
CA SER A 83 -0.49 10.12 -13.58
C SER A 83 -1.69 9.23 -13.25
N VAL A 84 -2.84 9.83 -13.02
CA VAL A 84 -4.05 9.12 -12.56
C VAL A 84 -5.11 9.23 -13.64
N ARG A 85 -5.58 8.09 -14.15
CA ARG A 85 -6.69 8.00 -15.09
C ARG A 85 -7.90 7.39 -14.39
N TRP A 86 -9.08 7.94 -14.62
CA TRP A 86 -10.31 7.41 -14.03
C TRP A 86 -11.45 7.27 -15.02
N GLN A 87 -12.37 6.38 -14.67
CA GLN A 87 -13.66 6.21 -15.31
C GLN A 87 -14.73 5.94 -14.26
N ALA A 88 -15.82 6.70 -14.31
CA ALA A 88 -16.95 6.63 -13.40
C ALA A 88 -18.12 5.89 -14.07
N GLU A 89 -18.72 4.97 -13.32
CA GLU A 89 -19.94 4.26 -13.71
C GLU A 89 -21.04 4.52 -12.68
N ALA A 90 -22.22 4.93 -13.13
CA ALA A 90 -23.33 5.22 -12.23
C ALA A 90 -23.89 3.90 -11.63
N LEU A 91 -23.98 3.84 -10.31
CA LEU A 91 -24.53 2.70 -9.56
C LEU A 91 -25.99 2.90 -9.15
N THR A 92 -26.47 4.13 -9.15
CA THR A 92 -27.84 4.46 -8.76
C THR A 92 -28.49 5.38 -9.78
N GLU A 93 -29.82 5.40 -9.77
CA GLU A 93 -30.56 6.49 -10.39
C GLU A 93 -30.26 7.82 -9.69
N ARG A 94 -30.47 8.92 -10.43
CA ARG A 94 -30.38 10.28 -9.92
C ARG A 94 -31.49 10.52 -8.91
N ARG A 95 -31.15 11.06 -7.73
CA ARG A 95 -32.12 11.40 -6.69
C ARG A 95 -31.91 12.82 -6.17
N PRO A 96 -32.99 13.53 -5.82
CA PRO A 96 -32.88 14.80 -5.14
C PRO A 96 -32.25 14.60 -3.76
N GLY A 97 -31.36 15.51 -3.38
CA GLY A 97 -30.94 15.64 -1.98
C GLY A 97 -32.13 16.03 -1.11
N LEU A 98 -32.14 15.61 0.14
CA LEU A 98 -33.18 15.96 1.10
C LEU A 98 -32.58 16.81 2.22
N SER A 99 -33.29 17.86 2.61
CA SER A 99 -33.00 18.64 3.82
C SER A 99 -33.35 17.84 5.09
N SER A 100 -32.95 18.33 6.26
CA SER A 100 -33.26 17.70 7.55
C SER A 100 -34.77 17.55 7.82
N VAL A 101 -35.60 18.36 7.17
CA VAL A 101 -37.07 18.35 7.26
C VAL A 101 -37.74 17.59 6.11
N GLY A 102 -36.97 16.94 5.24
CA GLY A 102 -37.48 16.06 4.18
C GLY A 102 -37.84 16.73 2.85
N PHE A 103 -37.64 18.04 2.70
CA PHE A 103 -37.85 18.73 1.42
C PHE A 103 -36.64 18.57 0.48
N PRO A 104 -36.86 18.46 -0.85
CA PRO A 104 -35.77 18.45 -1.84
C PRO A 104 -34.86 19.67 -1.72
N THR A 105 -33.53 19.45 -1.76
CA THR A 105 -32.52 20.52 -1.80
C THR A 105 -32.30 20.99 -3.23
N GLN A 106 -31.42 21.96 -3.46
CA GLN A 106 -31.05 22.40 -4.80
C GLN A 106 -30.20 21.37 -5.59
N PHE A 107 -29.69 20.34 -4.91
CA PHE A 107 -28.76 19.38 -5.48
C PHE A 107 -29.44 18.05 -5.79
N ASP A 108 -29.06 17.45 -6.91
CA ASP A 108 -29.31 16.05 -7.20
C ASP A 108 -28.01 15.26 -7.05
N PHE A 109 -28.13 13.99 -6.65
CA PHE A 109 -27.00 13.10 -6.40
C PHE A 109 -27.13 11.79 -7.16
N VAL A 110 -25.98 11.24 -7.57
CA VAL A 110 -25.84 9.89 -8.11
C VAL A 110 -24.61 9.25 -7.45
N LEU A 111 -24.70 7.98 -7.06
CA LEU A 111 -23.54 7.24 -6.58
C LEU A 111 -22.81 6.62 -7.77
N TYR A 112 -21.50 6.81 -7.86
CA TYR A 112 -20.64 6.25 -8.90
C TYR A 112 -19.63 5.26 -8.33
N GLU A 113 -19.30 4.24 -9.10
CA GLU A 113 -18.06 3.46 -8.95
C GLU A 113 -16.96 4.13 -9.77
N MET A 114 -15.88 4.53 -9.11
CA MET A 114 -14.71 5.13 -9.73
C MET A 114 -13.68 4.03 -9.97
N GLN A 115 -13.42 3.69 -11.23
CA GLN A 115 -12.32 2.82 -11.63
C GLN A 115 -11.09 3.69 -11.88
N VAL A 116 -9.99 3.41 -11.17
CA VAL A 116 -8.79 4.25 -11.18
C VAL A 116 -7.58 3.44 -11.58
N GLU A 117 -6.85 3.95 -12.57
CA GLU A 117 -5.53 3.48 -12.96
C GLU A 117 -4.49 4.53 -12.53
N VAL A 118 -3.51 4.09 -11.75
CA VAL A 118 -2.36 4.91 -11.34
C VAL A 118 -1.15 4.49 -12.15
N ARG A 119 -0.56 5.45 -12.87
CA ARG A 119 0.64 5.27 -13.67
C ARG A 119 1.80 6.05 -13.05
N ARG A 120 3.00 5.51 -13.19
CA ARG A 120 4.29 6.14 -12.85
C ARG A 120 5.24 5.84 -13.99
N ASP A 121 5.88 6.87 -14.54
CA ASP A 121 6.78 6.73 -15.70
C ASP A 121 6.15 5.91 -16.84
N ASP A 122 4.88 6.23 -17.14
CA ASP A 122 4.05 5.59 -18.15
C ASP A 122 3.73 4.10 -17.93
N ARG A 123 4.02 3.56 -16.74
CA ARG A 123 3.67 2.19 -16.34
C ARG A 123 2.60 2.19 -15.28
N THR A 124 1.59 1.34 -15.46
CA THR A 124 0.56 1.11 -14.44
C THR A 124 1.20 0.48 -13.20
N VAL A 125 1.17 1.22 -12.08
CA VAL A 125 1.69 0.76 -10.78
C VAL A 125 0.59 0.25 -9.87
N ARG A 126 -0.65 0.68 -10.10
CA ARG A 126 -1.80 0.27 -9.29
C ARG A 126 -3.10 0.49 -10.04
N GLU A 127 -4.04 -0.43 -9.83
CA GLU A 127 -5.45 -0.25 -10.15
C GLU A 127 -6.27 -0.46 -8.88
N PHE A 128 -7.33 0.33 -8.73
CA PHE A 128 -8.30 0.17 -7.66
C PHE A 128 -9.64 0.81 -8.03
N SER A 129 -10.67 0.51 -7.25
CA SER A 129 -11.95 1.19 -7.37
C SER A 129 -12.46 1.68 -6.02
N PHE A 130 -13.31 2.71 -6.05
CA PHE A 130 -14.00 3.21 -4.87
C PHE A 130 -15.31 3.90 -5.25
N ARG A 131 -16.23 4.00 -4.29
CA ARG A 131 -17.51 4.69 -4.49
C ARG A 131 -17.40 6.17 -4.18
N LYS A 132 -17.98 7.01 -5.04
CA LYS A 132 -18.06 8.46 -4.85
C LYS A 132 -19.42 9.00 -5.26
N ALA A 133 -19.99 9.90 -4.45
CA ALA A 133 -21.17 10.64 -4.83
C ALA A 133 -20.80 11.75 -5.83
N GLY A 134 -21.48 11.76 -6.97
CA GLY A 134 -21.53 12.91 -7.85
C GLY A 134 -22.73 13.79 -7.54
N TRP A 135 -22.62 15.07 -7.86
CA TRP A 135 -23.65 16.06 -7.56
C TRP A 135 -23.87 17.02 -8.72
N GLU A 136 -25.06 17.59 -8.84
CA GLU A 136 -25.39 18.64 -9.80
C GLU A 136 -26.39 19.60 -9.16
N ILE A 137 -26.29 20.90 -9.46
CA ILE A 137 -27.31 21.88 -9.06
C ILE A 137 -28.48 21.74 -10.04
N ALA A 138 -29.51 21.00 -9.64
CA ALA A 138 -30.69 20.74 -10.47
C ALA A 138 -31.77 21.82 -10.35
N ARG A 139 -31.73 22.61 -9.26
CA ARG A 139 -32.72 23.65 -8.96
C ARG A 139 -31.99 24.94 -8.53
N PRO A 140 -31.52 25.77 -9.49
CA PRO A 140 -30.88 27.03 -9.16
C PRO A 140 -31.85 27.95 -8.41
N ILE A 141 -31.37 28.61 -7.37
CA ILE A 141 -32.12 29.67 -6.69
C ILE A 141 -32.00 30.91 -7.58
N ASN A 142 -33.05 31.29 -8.29
CA ASN A 142 -33.11 32.60 -8.92
C ASN A 142 -33.13 33.65 -7.81
N MET A 143 -32.02 34.36 -7.64
CA MET A 143 -31.93 35.55 -6.80
C MET A 143 -32.27 36.79 -7.64
N ASP A 144 -33.42 36.78 -8.31
CA ASP A 144 -33.92 37.92 -9.07
C ASP A 144 -35.33 38.25 -8.55
N GLU A 145 -35.42 38.78 -7.33
CA GLU A 145 -36.62 39.45 -6.79
C GLU A 145 -36.26 40.17 -5.47
N GLU A 146 -35.69 41.38 -5.58
CA GLU A 146 -36.10 42.65 -4.92
C GLU A 146 -35.08 43.78 -5.13
#